data_AF-A0A925BJH2-F1
#
_entry.id   AF-A0A925BJH2-F1
#
_cell.length_a   1.000
_cell.length_b   1.000
_cell.length_c   1.000
_cell.angle_alpha   90.00
_cell.angle_beta   90.00
_cell.angle_gamma   90.00
#
_symmetry.space_group_name_H-M   'P 1'
#
loop_
_entity.id
_entity.type
_entity.pdbx_description
1 polymer ?
#
loop_
_entity_poly.entity_id
_entity_poly.type
_entity_poly.pdbx_seq_one_letter_code
_entity_poly.pdbx_strand_id
1 'polypeptide(L)'
;MDDTFAFIIHPINIKKDVARKFPLFGKILTEPQINFFSRYFPPVYLSEITGIRSVATGRELRGWLIACPFTPPTMMSVPVETAYKKIVACGHMAEELGARILGLGAYTSVVGDAGKTIADRLDVPVTNGDSYTVAIA
;
A
#
# COMPACT_ATOMS: atom_id res chain seq x y z
N MET A 1 -7.51 21.89 0.89
CA MET A 1 -8.33 20.84 0.27
C MET A 1 -8.34 19.72 1.26
N ASP A 2 -9.49 19.54 1.90
CA ASP A 2 -9.52 18.93 3.24
C ASP A 2 -9.76 17.43 3.18
N ASP A 3 -10.15 16.91 2.02
CA ASP A 3 -10.43 15.49 1.82
C ASP A 3 -9.25 14.81 1.08
N THR A 4 -8.34 14.24 1.87
CA THR A 4 -7.14 13.55 1.37
C THR A 4 -7.10 12.08 1.78
N PHE A 5 -6.56 11.23 0.92
CA PHE A 5 -6.42 9.79 1.18
C PHE A 5 -5.04 9.26 0.78
N ALA A 6 -4.66 8.11 1.29
CA ALA A 6 -3.61 7.29 0.72
C ALA A 6 -4.10 5.87 0.51
N PHE A 7 -3.51 5.18 -0.45
CA PHE A 7 -3.84 3.79 -0.76
C PHE A 7 -2.57 2.97 -0.94
N ILE A 8 -2.45 1.92 -0.12
CA ILE A 8 -1.31 1.01 -0.19
C ILE A 8 -1.60 -0.07 -1.21
N ILE A 9 -0.70 -0.23 -2.17
CA ILE A 9 -0.69 -1.35 -3.11
C ILE A 9 0.57 -2.17 -2.94
N HIS A 10 0.62 -3.33 -3.59
CA HIS A 10 1.78 -4.20 -3.54
C HIS A 10 2.01 -4.85 -4.91
N PRO A 11 3.24 -5.26 -5.25
CA PRO A 11 3.51 -5.94 -6.50
C PRO A 11 2.78 -7.29 -6.57
N ILE A 12 2.24 -7.62 -7.74
CA ILE A 12 1.64 -8.92 -8.04
C ILE A 12 2.63 -9.74 -8.87
N ASN A 13 3.22 -9.14 -9.91
CA ASN A 13 4.32 -9.72 -10.66
C ASN A 13 5.60 -8.96 -10.29
N ILE A 14 6.37 -9.50 -9.34
CA ILE A 14 7.49 -8.78 -8.74
C ILE A 14 8.50 -8.29 -9.79
N LYS A 15 8.82 -9.11 -10.80
CA LYS A 15 9.80 -8.76 -11.81
C LYS A 15 9.31 -7.61 -12.68
N LYS A 16 8.09 -7.72 -13.20
CA LYS A 16 7.46 -6.71 -14.06
C LYS A 16 7.19 -5.41 -13.30
N ASP A 17 6.71 -5.49 -12.07
CA ASP A 17 6.30 -4.33 -11.29
C ASP A 17 7.52 -3.55 -10.77
N VAL A 18 8.58 -4.26 -10.35
CA VAL A 18 9.86 -3.63 -10.02
C VAL A 18 10.52 -3.04 -11.26
N ALA A 19 10.50 -3.71 -12.41
CA ALA A 19 11.07 -3.16 -13.65
C ALA A 19 10.39 -1.86 -14.09
N ARG A 20 9.09 -1.69 -13.83
CA ARG A 20 8.37 -0.45 -14.16
C ARG A 20 8.84 0.76 -13.37
N LYS A 21 9.18 0.58 -12.09
CA LYS A 21 9.62 1.68 -11.21
C LYS A 21 11.15 1.80 -11.12
N PHE A 22 11.84 0.67 -11.15
CA PHE A 22 13.29 0.53 -11.06
C PHE A 22 13.81 -0.41 -12.16
N PRO A 23 13.92 0.08 -13.42
CA PRO A 23 14.26 -0.76 -14.58
C PRO A 23 15.56 -1.54 -14.42
N LEU A 24 16.58 -0.93 -13.80
CA LEU A 24 17.87 -1.57 -13.56
C LEU A 24 17.75 -2.79 -12.63
N PHE A 25 17.03 -2.64 -11.51
CA PHE A 25 16.83 -3.74 -10.56
C PHE A 25 15.96 -4.85 -11.15
N GLY A 26 14.90 -4.51 -11.87
CA GLY A 26 14.05 -5.50 -12.54
C GLY A 26 14.79 -6.29 -13.63
N LYS A 27 15.81 -5.68 -14.27
CA LYS A 27 16.66 -6.34 -15.27
C LYS A 27 17.73 -7.24 -14.65
N ILE A 28 18.43 -6.76 -13.63
CA ILE A 28 19.61 -7.43 -13.06
C ILE A 28 19.22 -8.52 -12.06
N LEU A 29 18.23 -8.28 -11.22
CA LEU A 29 17.89 -9.20 -10.13
C LEU A 29 16.93 -10.31 -10.60
N THR A 30 17.12 -11.50 -10.06
CA THR A 30 16.17 -12.61 -10.16
C THR A 30 14.99 -12.39 -9.21
N GLU A 31 13.85 -13.05 -9.44
CA GLU A 31 12.69 -12.92 -8.56
C GLU A 31 12.98 -13.28 -7.09
N PRO A 32 13.71 -14.37 -6.77
CA PRO A 32 14.07 -14.67 -5.39
C PRO A 32 14.94 -13.58 -4.76
N GLN A 33 15.88 -13.00 -5.53
CA GLN A 33 16.69 -11.89 -5.04
C GLN A 33 15.82 -10.66 -4.76
N ILE A 34 14.91 -10.30 -5.66
CA ILE A 34 14.01 -9.16 -5.44
C ILE A 34 13.16 -9.38 -4.19
N ASN A 35 12.53 -10.55 -4.03
CA ASN A 35 11.75 -10.87 -2.82
C ASN A 35 12.62 -10.86 -1.55
N PHE A 36 13.87 -11.34 -1.62
CA PHE A 36 14.80 -11.31 -0.49
C PHE A 36 15.13 -9.88 -0.06
N PHE A 37 15.52 -9.02 -1.01
CA PHE A 37 15.92 -7.64 -0.74
C PHE A 37 14.74 -6.76 -0.35
N SER A 38 13.54 -7.06 -0.84
CA SER A 38 12.36 -6.25 -0.57
C SER A 38 11.98 -6.21 0.91
N ARG A 39 12.35 -7.25 1.68
CA ARG A 39 12.28 -7.29 3.17
C ARG A 39 12.90 -6.07 3.82
N TYR A 40 13.99 -5.56 3.27
CA TYR A 40 14.73 -4.41 3.79
C TYR A 40 14.45 -3.12 3.02
N PHE A 41 13.88 -3.22 1.82
CA PHE A 41 13.58 -2.06 0.98
C PHE A 41 12.49 -1.16 1.60
N PRO A 42 12.63 0.17 1.55
CA PRO A 42 11.64 1.07 2.14
C PRO A 42 10.30 1.05 1.38
N PRO A 43 9.21 1.57 1.98
CA PRO A 43 8.00 1.93 1.24
C PRO A 43 8.32 2.79 0.02
N VAL A 44 7.54 2.63 -1.04
CA VAL A 44 7.81 3.31 -2.32
C VAL A 44 6.68 4.25 -2.66
N TYR A 45 6.97 5.56 -2.68
CA TYR A 45 6.06 6.54 -3.27
C TYR A 45 5.90 6.26 -4.78
N LEU A 46 4.64 6.08 -5.22
CA LEU A 46 4.34 5.83 -6.63
C LEU A 46 3.90 7.10 -7.34
N SER A 47 2.83 7.72 -6.86
CA SER A 47 2.21 8.89 -7.51
C SER A 47 1.27 9.63 -6.57
N GLU A 48 1.13 10.93 -6.80
CA GLU A 48 0.00 11.73 -6.31
C GLU A 48 -1.18 11.58 -7.29
N ILE A 49 -2.38 11.49 -6.74
CA ILE A 49 -3.64 11.34 -7.44
C ILE A 49 -4.42 12.63 -7.26
N THR A 50 -4.76 13.28 -8.37
CA THR A 50 -5.52 14.53 -8.42
C THR A 50 -6.66 14.41 -9.44
N GLY A 51 -7.60 15.36 -9.41
CA GLY A 51 -8.68 15.41 -10.40
C GLY A 51 -9.85 14.44 -10.14
N ILE A 52 -9.88 13.81 -8.97
CA ILE A 52 -11.06 13.05 -8.52
C ILE A 52 -12.11 14.06 -8.08
N ARG A 53 -13.29 14.03 -8.69
CA ARG A 53 -14.42 14.89 -8.34
C ARG A 53 -15.71 14.08 -8.18
N SER A 54 -16.39 14.28 -7.07
CA SER A 54 -17.71 13.68 -6.82
C SER A 54 -18.74 14.29 -7.77
N VAL A 55 -19.43 13.45 -8.55
CA VAL A 55 -20.53 13.88 -9.43
C VAL A 55 -21.70 14.46 -8.62
N ALA A 56 -21.99 13.86 -7.45
CA ALA A 56 -23.13 14.25 -6.63
C ALA A 56 -22.90 15.56 -5.85
N THR A 57 -21.67 15.81 -5.39
CA THR A 57 -21.38 16.93 -4.46
C THR A 57 -20.44 17.99 -5.04
N GLY A 58 -19.78 17.70 -6.17
CA GLY A 58 -18.74 18.56 -6.75
C GLY A 58 -17.45 18.64 -5.93
N ARG A 59 -17.38 17.99 -4.76
CA ARG A 59 -16.15 17.95 -3.94
C ARG A 59 -15.04 17.22 -4.67
N GLU A 60 -13.84 17.73 -4.53
CA GLU A 60 -12.64 17.11 -5.08
C GLU A 60 -11.88 16.34 -4.01
N LEU A 61 -11.16 15.30 -4.42
CA LEU A 61 -10.25 14.52 -3.59
C LEU A 61 -8.84 14.51 -4.18
N ARG A 62 -7.86 14.40 -3.28
CA ARG A 62 -6.45 14.24 -3.60
C ARG A 62 -5.90 13.10 -2.78
N GLY A 63 -4.95 12.35 -3.31
CA GLY A 63 -4.35 11.30 -2.52
C GLY A 63 -3.06 10.75 -3.08
N TRP A 64 -2.59 9.66 -2.51
CA TRP A 64 -1.30 9.09 -2.87
C TRP A 64 -1.37 7.57 -2.99
N LEU A 65 -0.65 7.05 -3.99
CA LEU A 65 -0.38 5.62 -4.11
C LEU A 65 0.99 5.32 -3.51
N ILE A 66 1.01 4.38 -2.56
CA ILE A 66 2.22 3.93 -1.88
C ILE A 66 2.36 2.43 -2.13
N ALA A 67 3.53 1.99 -2.57
CA ALA A 67 3.84 0.57 -2.72
C ALA A 67 4.48 0.01 -1.44
N CYS A 68 3.82 -0.99 -0.85
CA CYS A 68 4.44 -1.92 0.07
C CYS A 68 5.25 -2.94 -0.74
N PRO A 69 6.59 -3.02 -0.57
CA PRO A 69 7.45 -3.81 -1.44
C PRO A 69 7.37 -5.33 -1.20
N PHE A 70 6.26 -5.89 -0.72
CA PHE A 70 6.07 -7.34 -0.54
C PHE A 70 5.12 -7.90 -1.59
N THR A 71 5.46 -9.03 -2.19
CA THR A 71 4.45 -9.85 -2.88
C THR A 71 3.60 -10.63 -1.87
N PRO A 72 2.42 -11.13 -2.25
CA PRO A 72 1.65 -12.01 -1.36
C PRO A 72 2.46 -13.22 -0.85
N PRO A 73 3.24 -13.96 -1.68
CA PRO A 73 4.11 -15.02 -1.19
C PRO A 73 5.19 -14.55 -0.21
N THR A 74 5.70 -13.33 -0.37
CA THR A 74 6.63 -12.75 0.61
C THR A 74 5.92 -12.46 1.93
N MET A 75 4.71 -11.88 1.90
CA MET A 75 3.92 -11.61 3.11
C MET A 75 3.60 -12.89 3.86
N MET A 76 3.32 -13.99 3.15
CA MET A 76 3.04 -15.31 3.75
C MET A 76 4.28 -16.04 4.28
N SER A 77 5.47 -15.71 3.80
CA SER A 77 6.71 -16.44 4.18
C SER A 77 7.50 -15.79 5.30
N VAL A 78 7.26 -14.51 5.60
CA VAL A 78 7.87 -13.81 6.74
C VAL A 78 7.01 -13.94 7.98
N PRO A 79 7.57 -13.79 9.20
CA PRO A 79 6.76 -13.65 10.40
C PRO A 79 5.76 -12.49 10.23
N VAL A 80 4.50 -12.67 10.64
CA VAL A 80 3.43 -11.68 10.43
C VAL A 80 3.81 -10.27 10.92
N GLU A 81 4.55 -10.18 12.03
CA GLU A 81 5.07 -8.91 12.55
C GLU A 81 6.00 -8.18 11.58
N THR A 82 6.73 -8.91 10.73
CA THR A 82 7.55 -8.32 9.65
C THR A 82 6.67 -7.68 8.59
N ALA A 83 5.55 -8.31 8.23
CA ALA A 83 4.57 -7.74 7.32
C ALA A 83 3.91 -6.50 7.93
N TYR A 84 3.49 -6.57 9.22
CA TYR A 84 2.95 -5.41 9.93
C TYR A 84 3.92 -4.23 9.94
N LYS A 85 5.18 -4.43 10.34
CA LYS A 85 6.18 -3.35 10.34
C LYS A 85 6.35 -2.72 8.96
N LYS A 86 6.32 -3.52 7.88
CA LYS A 86 6.44 -3.00 6.52
C LYS A 86 5.23 -2.16 6.11
N ILE A 87 4.02 -2.61 6.43
CA ILE A 87 2.77 -1.90 6.09
C ILE A 87 2.61 -0.65 6.95
N VAL A 88 2.94 -0.72 8.24
CA VAL A 88 2.98 0.45 9.14
C VAL A 88 3.96 1.50 8.63
N ALA A 89 5.14 1.10 8.13
CA ALA A 89 6.05 2.06 7.50
C ALA A 89 5.44 2.75 6.27
N CYS A 90 4.60 2.05 5.49
CA CYS A 90 3.84 2.68 4.41
C CYS A 90 2.77 3.64 4.96
N GLY A 91 2.16 3.31 6.10
CA GLY A 91 1.20 4.17 6.80
C GLY A 91 1.83 5.46 7.32
N HIS A 92 3.02 5.39 7.92
CA HIS A 92 3.75 6.60 8.34
C HIS A 92 4.10 7.50 7.15
N MET A 93 4.48 6.91 6.01
CA MET A 93 4.64 7.69 4.77
C MET A 93 3.32 8.36 4.34
N ALA A 94 2.17 7.70 4.51
CA ALA A 94 0.87 8.30 4.22
C ALA A 94 0.55 9.47 5.17
N GLU A 95 0.87 9.35 6.46
CA GLU A 95 0.72 10.41 7.46
C GLU A 95 1.59 11.62 7.11
N GLU A 96 2.87 11.39 6.77
CA GLU A 96 3.80 12.44 6.34
C GLU A 96 3.32 13.17 5.08
N LEU A 97 2.67 12.46 4.15
CA LEU A 97 2.07 13.06 2.96
C LEU A 97 0.77 13.84 3.27
N GLY A 98 0.22 13.72 4.48
CA GLY A 98 -0.99 14.40 4.91
C GLY A 98 -2.27 13.68 4.49
N ALA A 99 -2.25 12.35 4.41
CA ALA A 99 -3.46 11.55 4.23
C ALA A 99 -4.34 11.57 5.49
N ARG A 100 -5.66 11.73 5.30
CA ARG A 100 -6.64 11.69 6.40
C ARG A 100 -7.34 10.34 6.53
N ILE A 101 -7.16 9.47 5.55
CA ILE A 101 -7.60 8.08 5.60
C ILE A 101 -6.65 7.22 4.78
N LEU A 102 -6.38 6.02 5.26
CA LEU A 102 -5.51 5.04 4.62
C LEU A 102 -6.32 3.81 4.20
N GLY A 103 -6.34 3.52 2.90
CA GLY A 103 -6.86 2.26 2.39
C GLY A 103 -5.77 1.20 2.26
N LEU A 104 -6.01 0.02 2.81
CA LEU A 104 -5.19 -1.17 2.60
C LEU A 104 -5.69 -1.91 1.36
N GLY A 105 -4.87 -2.00 0.32
CA GLY A 105 -5.22 -2.69 -0.90
C GLY A 105 -4.82 -4.17 -0.91
N ALA A 106 -5.69 -5.00 -1.48
CA ALA A 106 -5.42 -6.40 -1.80
C ALA A 106 -4.81 -7.18 -0.61
N TYR A 107 -3.65 -7.82 -0.78
CA TYR A 107 -3.13 -8.69 0.27
C TYR A 107 -2.70 -7.93 1.55
N THR A 108 -2.47 -6.62 1.47
CA THR A 108 -2.20 -5.80 2.66
C THR A 108 -3.43 -5.63 3.56
N SER A 109 -4.63 -5.86 3.04
CA SER A 109 -5.89 -5.72 3.78
C SER A 109 -6.25 -6.98 4.57
N VAL A 110 -5.74 -8.14 4.16
CA VAL A 110 -6.07 -9.46 4.77
C VAL A 110 -4.91 -10.08 5.55
N VAL A 111 -3.70 -9.52 5.47
CA VAL A 111 -2.55 -10.08 6.19
C VAL A 111 -2.76 -9.95 7.70
N GLY A 112 -2.65 -11.09 8.39
CA GLY A 112 -2.79 -11.16 9.84
C GLY A 112 -4.25 -10.98 10.31
N ASP A 113 -4.57 -9.81 10.82
CA ASP A 113 -5.81 -9.50 11.56
C ASP A 113 -6.68 -8.45 10.86
N ALA A 114 -6.75 -8.55 9.53
CA ALA A 114 -7.57 -7.71 8.65
C ALA A 114 -7.31 -6.19 8.79
N GLY A 115 -6.08 -5.81 9.16
CA GLY A 115 -5.66 -4.41 9.30
C GLY A 115 -5.80 -3.82 10.70
N LYS A 116 -6.31 -4.57 11.69
CA LYS A 116 -6.49 -4.06 13.06
C LYS A 116 -5.17 -3.64 13.71
N THR A 117 -4.17 -4.51 13.72
CA THR A 117 -2.83 -4.18 14.27
C THR A 117 -2.18 -3.01 13.52
N ILE A 118 -2.46 -2.85 12.23
CA ILE A 118 -1.95 -1.72 11.44
C ILE A 118 -2.64 -0.43 11.87
N ALA A 119 -3.96 -0.44 12.04
CA ALA A 119 -4.74 0.69 12.50
C ALA A 119 -4.33 1.15 13.91
N ASP A 120 -4.09 0.21 14.84
CA ASP A 120 -3.68 0.50 16.21
C ASP A 120 -2.29 1.15 16.31
N ARG A 121 -1.48 1.11 15.23
CA ARG A 121 -0.10 1.63 15.19
C ARG A 121 0.05 2.92 14.39
N LEU A 122 -1.06 3.44 13.85
CA LEU A 122 -1.09 4.63 13.01
C LEU A 122 -2.06 5.65 13.61
N ASP A 123 -1.74 6.92 13.44
CA ASP A 123 -2.61 8.05 13.78
C ASP A 123 -3.67 8.26 12.69
N VAL A 124 -3.36 7.88 11.43
CA VAL A 124 -4.33 7.95 10.33
C VAL A 124 -5.37 6.82 10.42
N PRO A 125 -6.68 7.12 10.31
CA PRO A 125 -7.71 6.09 10.20
C PRO A 125 -7.46 5.12 9.04
N VAL A 126 -7.62 3.82 9.30
CA VAL A 126 -7.35 2.75 8.33
C VAL A 126 -8.65 2.04 7.92
N THR A 127 -8.77 1.70 6.63
CA THR A 127 -9.84 0.85 6.10
C THR A 127 -9.28 -0.26 5.22
N ASN A 128 -9.89 -1.44 5.26
CA ASN A 128 -9.61 -2.54 4.33
C ASN A 128 -10.50 -2.50 3.07
N GLY A 129 -11.53 -1.65 3.06
CA GLY A 129 -12.43 -1.46 1.92
C GLY A 129 -13.45 -2.59 1.68
N ASP A 130 -13.46 -3.65 2.50
CA ASP A 130 -14.26 -4.85 2.23
C ASP A 130 -15.77 -4.59 2.23
N SER A 131 -16.27 -3.71 3.11
CA SER A 131 -17.69 -3.35 3.14
C SER A 131 -18.15 -2.72 1.82
N TYR A 132 -17.31 -1.89 1.18
CA TYR A 132 -17.61 -1.31 -0.12
C TYR A 132 -17.54 -2.36 -1.21
N THR A 133 -16.50 -3.22 -1.20
CA THR A 133 -16.36 -4.33 -2.15
C THR A 133 -17.57 -5.25 -2.14
N VAL A 134 -18.09 -5.63 -0.97
CA VAL A 134 -19.29 -6.48 -0.85
C VAL A 134 -20.54 -5.77 -1.36
N ALA A 135 -20.68 -4.47 -1.14
CA ALA A 135 -21.84 -3.71 -1.59
C ALA A 135 -21.94 -3.59 -3.12
N ILE A 136 -20.83 -3.75 -3.84
CA ILE A 136 -20.77 -3.59 -5.32
C ILE A 136 -20.59 -4.91 -6.09
N ALA A 137 -20.32 -6.03 -5.39
CA ALA A 137 -20.07 -7.34 -5.98
C ALA A 137 -21.38 -8.07 -6.37
#